data_AF-X6GW38-F1
#
_entry.id   AF-X6GW38-F1
#
_cell.length_a   1.000
_cell.length_b   1.000
_cell.length_c   1.000
_cell.angle_alpha   90.00
_cell.angle_beta   90.00
_cell.angle_gamma   90.00
#
_symmetry.space_group_name_H-M   'P 1'
#
loop_
_entity.id
_entity.type
_entity.pdbx_description
1 polymer ?
#
loop_
_entity_poly.entity_id
_entity_poly.type
_entity_poly.pdbx_seq_one_letter_code
_entity_poly.pdbx_strand_id
1 'polypeptide(L)' 'MFAGGDEASTRLAPLYAALADEAGCGFFDAGSVAQTTPLDGVHLDAENTRNIGKALAPVVRVMLEL' A
#
# COMPACT_ATOMS: atom_id res chain seq x y z
N MET A 1 -8.28 16.54 -11.22
CA MET A 1 -7.14 15.82 -11.83
C MET A 1 -7.40 14.31 -11.89
N PHE A 2 -8.14 13.71 -10.95
CA PHE A 2 -8.54 12.28 -11.01
C PHE A 2 -10.01 12.10 -10.58
N ALA A 3 -10.96 12.28 -11.50
CA ALA A 3 -12.38 12.10 -11.16
C ALA A 3 -12.66 10.64 -10.77
N GLY A 4 -13.21 10.43 -9.57
CA GLY A 4 -13.51 9.10 -9.01
C GLY A 4 -12.29 8.29 -8.55
N GLY A 5 -11.10 8.92 -8.49
CA GLY A 5 -9.87 8.24 -8.09
C GLY A 5 -9.87 7.82 -6.62
N ASP A 6 -10.50 8.61 -5.75
CA ASP A 6 -10.71 8.32 -4.34
C ASP A 6 -11.49 7.01 -4.15
N GLU A 7 -12.69 6.90 -4.73
CA GLU A 7 -13.51 5.69 -4.65
C GLU A 7 -12.79 4.49 -5.31
N ALA A 8 -12.24 4.69 -6.51
CA ALA A 8 -11.55 3.63 -7.23
C ALA A 8 -10.33 3.11 -6.46
N SER A 9 -9.58 3.98 -5.77
CA SER A 9 -8.38 3.60 -5.02
C SER A 9 -8.68 2.61 -3.90
N THR A 10 -9.84 2.71 -3.25
CA THR A 10 -10.26 1.80 -2.16
C THR A 10 -10.39 0.34 -2.60
N ARG A 11 -10.56 0.11 -3.91
CA ARG A 11 -10.68 -1.23 -4.50
C ARG A 11 -9.32 -1.84 -4.87
N LEU A 12 -8.23 -1.07 -4.85
CA LEU A 12 -6.93 -1.58 -5.30
C LEU A 12 -6.39 -2.68 -4.39
N ALA A 13 -6.49 -2.53 -3.07
CA ALA A 13 -6.00 -3.53 -2.12
C ALA A 13 -6.59 -4.94 -2.36
N PRO A 14 -7.92 -5.15 -2.38
CA PRO A 14 -8.46 -6.48 -2.64
C PRO A 14 -8.17 -6.99 -4.06
N LEU A 15 -8.11 -6.13 -5.07
CA LEU A 15 -7.77 -6.53 -6.44
C LEU A 15 -6.31 -6.97 -6.57
N TYR A 16 -5.39 -6.25 -5.94
CA TYR A 16 -3.98 -6.60 -5.91
C TYR A 16 -3.70 -7.84 -5.08
N ALA A 17 -4.43 -8.04 -3.98
CA ALA A 17 -4.35 -9.28 -3.20
C ALA A 17 -4.72 -10.50 -4.06
N ALA A 18 -5.85 -10.43 -4.78
CA ALA A 18 -6.28 -11.50 -5.66
C ALA A 18 -5.28 -11.77 -6.80
N LEU A 19 -4.75 -10.71 -7.42
CA LEU A 19 -3.75 -10.84 -8.48
C LEU A 19 -2.43 -11.40 -7.98
N ALA A 20 -1.98 -11.02 -6.78
CA ALA A 20 -0.75 -11.52 -6.21
C ALA A 20 -0.83 -13.02 -5.91
N ASP A 21 -1.99 -13.50 -5.42
CA ASP A 21 -2.26 -14.92 -5.24
C ASP A 21 -2.20 -15.69 -6.57
N GLU A 22 -2.87 -15.17 -7.61
CA GLU A 22 -2.84 -15.77 -8.96
C GLU A 22 -1.42 -15.79 -9.56
N ALA A 23 -0.63 -14.75 -9.33
CA ALA A 23 0.71 -14.60 -9.88
C ALA A 23 1.82 -15.23 -9.03
N GLY A 24 1.51 -15.79 -7.86
CA GLY A 24 2.51 -16.31 -6.92
C GLY A 24 3.45 -15.22 -6.36
N CYS A 25 2.94 -14.02 -6.17
CA CYS A 25 3.67 -12.86 -5.64
C CYS A 25 3.26 -12.56 -4.19
N GLY A 26 4.13 -11.87 -3.44
CA GLY A 26 3.77 -11.30 -2.15
C GLY A 26 2.86 -10.08 -2.32
N PHE A 27 1.95 -9.87 -1.35
CA PHE A 27 1.06 -8.72 -1.30
C PHE A 27 1.17 -8.01 0.06
N PHE A 28 1.09 -6.67 0.04
CA PHE A 28 1.02 -5.83 1.22
C PHE A 28 0.17 -4.59 0.93
N ASP A 29 -0.85 -4.33 1.76
CA ASP A 29 -1.68 -3.13 1.67
C ASP A 29 -1.06 -1.97 2.48
N ALA A 30 -0.46 -1.01 1.80
CA ALA A 30 0.09 0.19 2.43
C ALA A 30 -0.98 1.07 3.10
N GLY A 31 -2.24 1.01 2.65
CA GLY A 31 -3.36 1.76 3.24
C GLY A 31 -3.71 1.31 4.66
N SER A 32 -3.25 0.12 5.08
CA SER A 32 -3.42 -0.37 6.45
C SER A 32 -2.54 0.34 7.49
N VAL A 33 -1.49 1.05 7.06
CA VAL A 33 -0.50 1.69 7.95
C VAL A 33 -0.21 3.16 7.62
N ALA A 34 -0.73 3.67 6.51
CA ALA A 34 -0.49 5.03 6.04
C ALA A 34 -1.70 5.62 5.33
N GLN A 35 -1.84 6.93 5.41
CA GLN A 35 -2.88 7.71 4.77
C GLN A 35 -2.29 8.92 4.02
N THR A 36 -2.93 9.28 2.91
CA THR A 36 -2.60 10.49 2.14
C THR A 36 -2.96 11.75 2.91
N THR A 37 -2.18 12.80 2.72
CA THR A 37 -2.46 14.10 3.34
C THR A 37 -3.63 14.78 2.62
N PRO A 38 -4.43 15.62 3.32
CA PRO A 38 -5.47 16.41 2.69
C PRO A 38 -4.94 17.58 1.86
N LEU A 39 -3.61 17.83 1.86
CA LEU A 39 -2.99 18.92 1.11
C LEU A 39 -3.25 18.78 -0.39
N ASP A 40 -3.16 17.54 -0.89
CA ASP A 40 -3.46 17.20 -2.28
C ASP A 40 -4.26 15.91 -2.46
N GLY A 41 -4.51 15.14 -1.38
CA GLY A 41 -5.26 13.89 -1.42
C GLY A 41 -4.51 12.73 -2.10
N VAL A 42 -3.21 12.88 -2.37
CA VAL A 42 -2.41 11.90 -3.13
C VAL A 42 -1.11 11.55 -2.42
N HIS A 43 -0.36 12.55 -1.94
CA HIS A 43 0.95 12.32 -1.34
C HIS A 43 0.85 12.03 0.15
N LEU A 44 1.88 11.33 0.64
CA LEU A 44 2.09 11.05 2.05
C LEU A 44 3.00 12.11 2.66
N ASP A 45 2.81 12.41 3.94
CA ASP A 45 3.82 13.12 4.70
C ASP A 45 4.99 12.19 5.10
N ALA A 46 5.97 12.76 5.81
CA ALA A 46 7.14 12.03 6.23
C ALA A 46 6.85 10.91 7.24
N GLU A 47 5.82 11.04 8.07
CA GLU A 47 5.43 10.01 9.04
C GLU A 47 4.78 8.81 8.36
N ASN A 48 3.78 9.06 7.51
CA ASN A 48 3.07 8.05 6.75
C ASN A 48 4.02 7.29 5.80
N THR A 49 4.96 7.98 5.17
CA THR A 49 6.02 7.35 4.37
C THR A 49 6.89 6.41 5.22
N ARG A 50 7.28 6.83 6.43
CA ARG A 50 8.07 5.99 7.36
C ARG A 50 7.29 4.78 7.86
N ASN A 51 5.98 4.90 8.07
CA ASN A 51 5.15 3.79 8.54
C ASN A 51 5.12 2.65 7.54
N ILE A 52 5.01 2.95 6.22
CA ILE A 52 5.10 1.95 5.16
C ILE A 52 6.44 1.20 5.24
N GLY A 53 7.55 1.92 5.35
CA GLY A 53 8.88 1.29 5.44
C GLY A 53 9.04 0.37 6.65
N LYS A 54 8.56 0.80 7.83
CA LYS A 54 8.59 -0.02 9.05
C LYS A 54 7.74 -1.28 8.93
N ALA A 55 6.58 -1.19 8.30
CA ALA A 55 5.66 -2.31 8.14
C ALA A 55 6.10 -3.30 7.06
N LEU A 56 6.73 -2.81 5.98
CA LEU A 56 7.28 -3.67 4.92
C LEU A 56 8.52 -4.45 5.37
N ALA A 57 9.37 -3.86 6.20
CA ALA A 57 10.64 -4.47 6.61
C ALA A 57 10.50 -5.94 7.11
N PRO A 58 9.58 -6.29 8.05
CA PRO A 58 9.41 -7.69 8.45
C PRO A 58 8.86 -8.59 7.33
N VAL A 59 7.95 -8.09 6.49
CA VAL A 59 7.40 -8.86 5.35
C VAL A 59 8.51 -9.22 4.36
N VAL A 60 9.34 -8.24 4.00
CA VAL A 60 10.45 -8.43 3.07
C VAL A 60 11.51 -9.37 3.66
N ARG A 61 11.78 -9.31 4.97
CA ARG A 61 12.68 -10.27 5.62
C ARG A 61 12.21 -11.72 5.46
N VAL A 62 10.91 -11.98 5.65
CA VAL A 62 10.33 -13.31 5.40
C VAL A 62 10.52 -13.73 3.94
N MET A 63 10.27 -12.83 2.98
CA MET A 63 10.43 -13.13 1.54
C MET A 63 11.89 -13.40 1.13
N LEU A 64 12.85 -12.79 1.82
CA LEU A 64 14.28 -12.95 1.56
C LEU A 64 14.93 -14.04 2.43
N GLU A 65 14.16 -14.69 3.30
CA GLU A 65 14.65 -15.69 4.26
C GLU A 65 15.75 -15.14 5.20
N LEU A 66 15.59 -13.89 5.67
CA LEU A 66 16.53 -13.15 6.52
C LEU A 66 16.09 -13.02 7.99
#